data_AF-A0A9P1C8S8-F1
#
_entry.id   AF-A0A9P1C8S8-F1
#
_cell.length_a   1.000
_cell.length_b   1.000
_cell.length_c   1.000
_cell.angle_alpha   90.00
_cell.angle_beta   90.00
_cell.angle_gamma   90.00
#
_symmetry.space_group_name_H-M   'P 1'
#
loop_
_entity.id
_entity.type
_entity.pdbx_description
1 polymer ?
#
loop_
_entity_poly.entity_id
_entity_poly.type
_entity_poly.pdbx_seq_one_letter_code
_entity_poly.pdbx_strand_id
1 'polypeptide(L)'
;MDAPTKPVQLQYQKSFLHIREHEGHMERSFSAPELHSPTGRHGRDAEMVIEALLQRLAKWPSRPSSQAVSELLNSESFGSRGHPEFCCRPCVYFIHGKCRLGASCTMCHEIHNNISLSKSQRRKMEELRDWELLMVIYESLCIRQKHSLRKQPEHAKNGIATILAILEEEISRLHPGVESAQRFLEEVAPPLVESLAKRSTSAIMSFARAAHGLNPNLCKALTKNLESIRMASVLSFLLCGDVENQS
;
A
#
# COMPACT_ATOMS: atom_id res chain seq x y z
N MET A 1 -41.79 1.08 60.46
CA MET A 1 -41.83 2.49 60.03
C MET A 1 -40.61 2.69 59.15
N ASP A 2 -40.83 2.64 57.85
CA ASP A 2 -39.77 2.61 56.84
C ASP A 2 -39.18 4.01 56.63
N ALA A 3 -37.85 4.10 56.61
CA ALA A 3 -37.14 5.35 56.40
C ALA A 3 -37.03 5.68 54.90
N PRO A 4 -37.22 6.95 54.49
CA PRO A 4 -37.16 7.34 53.09
C PRO A 4 -35.71 7.35 52.58
N THR A 5 -35.46 6.57 51.54
CA THR A 5 -34.20 6.57 50.78
C THR A 5 -34.08 7.84 49.94
N LYS A 6 -33.02 8.62 50.17
CA LYS A 6 -32.69 9.82 49.39
C LYS A 6 -32.16 9.43 48.00
N PRO A 7 -32.45 10.22 46.96
CA PRO A 7 -31.92 9.97 45.61
C PRO A 7 -30.41 10.19 45.56
N VAL A 8 -29.71 9.24 44.94
CA VAL A 8 -28.25 9.26 44.75
C VAL A 8 -27.91 10.19 43.58
N GLN A 9 -27.04 11.18 43.82
CA GLN A 9 -26.56 12.11 42.81
C GLN A 9 -25.24 11.58 42.21
N LEU A 10 -25.23 11.25 40.92
CA LEU A 10 -24.05 10.75 40.22
C LEU A 10 -23.21 11.93 39.70
N GLN A 11 -21.99 12.09 40.21
CA GLN A 11 -20.96 12.97 39.66
C GLN A 11 -20.03 12.16 38.76
N TYR A 12 -19.95 12.53 37.47
CA TYR A 12 -19.03 11.94 36.52
C TYR A 12 -17.60 12.42 36.80
N GLN A 13 -16.75 11.54 37.32
CA GLN A 13 -15.29 11.72 37.32
C GLN A 13 -14.64 10.91 36.21
N LYS A 14 -13.67 11.55 35.57
CA LYS A 14 -12.88 11.17 34.38
C LYS A 14 -12.63 9.66 34.25
N SER A 15 -13.21 9.13 33.18
CA SER A 15 -13.37 7.74 32.76
C SER A 15 -12.09 6.90 32.72
N PHE A 16 -12.03 5.88 33.58
CA PHE A 16 -11.60 4.55 33.18
C PHE A 16 -12.85 3.80 32.68
N LEU A 17 -12.80 3.28 31.45
CA LEU A 17 -13.88 2.44 30.91
C LEU A 17 -13.82 1.08 31.62
N HIS A 18 -14.60 0.92 32.68
CA HIS A 18 -14.95 -0.39 33.19
C HIS A 18 -16.02 -1.00 32.29
N ILE A 19 -15.63 -1.93 31.41
CA ILE A 19 -16.58 -2.75 30.68
C ILE A 19 -17.12 -3.78 31.67
N ARG A 20 -18.39 -3.66 32.06
CA ARG A 20 -19.12 -4.73 32.75
C ARG A 20 -19.79 -5.61 31.70
N GLU A 21 -19.59 -6.92 31.82
CA GLU A 21 -20.34 -7.91 31.04
C GLU A 21 -21.81 -7.83 31.47
N HIS A 22 -22.68 -7.48 30.53
CA HIS A 22 -24.12 -7.43 30.74
C HIS A 22 -24.71 -8.64 30.02
N GLU A 23 -25.26 -9.60 30.78
CA GLU A 23 -26.00 -10.76 30.27
C GLU A 23 -27.41 -10.35 29.78
N GLY A 24 -27.45 -9.34 28.91
CA GLY A 24 -28.67 -8.90 28.24
C GLY A 24 -28.53 -9.15 26.74
N HIS A 25 -29.41 -9.99 26.20
CA HIS A 25 -29.55 -10.23 24.76
C HIS A 25 -30.03 -8.93 24.09
N MET A 26 -29.10 -8.04 23.73
CA MET A 26 -29.39 -6.85 22.93
C MET A 26 -29.66 -7.28 21.49
N GLU A 27 -30.92 -7.23 21.08
CA GLU A 27 -31.30 -7.28 19.67
C GLU A 27 -30.61 -6.12 18.94
N ARG A 28 -29.72 -6.46 18.00
CA ARG A 28 -28.99 -5.47 17.20
C ARG A 28 -29.98 -4.64 16.41
N SER A 29 -29.93 -3.34 16.61
CA SER A 29 -30.61 -2.36 15.77
C SER A 29 -30.13 -2.53 14.32
N PHE A 30 -31.05 -2.89 13.42
CA PHE A 30 -30.80 -2.94 11.98
C PHE A 30 -30.50 -1.52 11.48
N SER A 31 -29.24 -1.21 11.21
CA SER A 31 -28.84 0.05 10.59
C SER A 31 -27.57 -0.13 9.74
N ALA A 32 -27.74 -0.77 8.58
CA ALA A 32 -27.04 -0.47 7.32
C ALA A 32 -27.57 -1.42 6.23
N PRO A 33 -27.91 -0.93 5.02
CA PRO A 33 -28.23 -1.82 3.90
C PRO A 33 -27.00 -2.67 3.55
N GLU A 34 -27.22 -3.93 3.18
CA GLU A 34 -26.17 -4.87 2.79
C GLU A 34 -25.33 -4.28 1.63
N LEU A 35 -24.08 -3.96 1.93
CA LEU A 35 -23.07 -3.71 0.89
C LEU A 35 -22.72 -5.07 0.29
N HIS A 36 -23.41 -5.41 -0.81
CA HIS A 36 -23.02 -6.53 -1.67
C HIS A 36 -21.54 -6.40 -2.02
N SER A 37 -20.73 -7.27 -1.42
CA SER A 37 -19.32 -7.40 -1.76
C SER A 37 -19.23 -8.20 -3.04
N PRO A 38 -18.74 -7.64 -4.16
CA PRO A 38 -18.59 -8.40 -5.39
C PRO A 38 -17.41 -9.36 -5.22
N THR A 39 -17.69 -10.57 -4.77
CA THR A 39 -16.76 -11.69 -4.86
C THR A 39 -16.78 -12.23 -6.28
N GLY A 40 -15.86 -11.79 -7.14
CA GLY A 40 -15.53 -12.57 -8.33
C GLY A 40 -15.00 -11.81 -9.54
N ARG A 41 -13.84 -12.29 -10.00
CA ARG A 41 -13.22 -12.17 -11.35
C ARG A 41 -12.30 -10.97 -11.59
N HIS A 42 -11.01 -11.21 -11.31
CA HIS A 42 -9.89 -10.50 -11.89
C HIS A 42 -9.92 -10.61 -13.43
N GLY A 43 -9.95 -9.47 -14.11
CA GLY A 43 -9.81 -9.39 -15.57
C GLY A 43 -10.62 -8.30 -16.27
N ARG A 44 -11.53 -7.60 -15.57
CA ARG A 44 -12.37 -6.51 -16.15
C ARG A 44 -12.25 -5.17 -15.40
N ASP A 45 -11.16 -4.99 -14.65
CA ASP A 45 -11.07 -3.92 -13.66
C ASP A 45 -10.76 -2.54 -14.28
N ALA A 46 -10.01 -2.46 -15.38
CA ALA A 46 -9.65 -1.16 -15.97
C ALA A 46 -10.86 -0.47 -16.62
N GLU A 47 -11.62 -1.18 -17.44
CA GLU A 47 -12.82 -0.64 -18.11
C GLU A 47 -13.92 -0.26 -17.12
N MET A 48 -14.14 -1.07 -16.07
CA MET A 48 -15.10 -0.75 -15.02
C MET A 48 -14.67 0.49 -14.21
N VAL A 49 -13.36 0.66 -13.96
CA VAL A 49 -12.83 1.85 -13.28
C VAL A 49 -12.95 3.09 -14.17
N ILE A 50 -12.66 2.97 -15.47
CA ILE A 50 -12.84 4.05 -16.45
C ILE A 50 -14.32 4.45 -16.54
N GLU A 51 -15.22 3.48 -16.70
CA GLU A 51 -16.68 3.71 -16.76
C GLU A 51 -17.19 4.36 -15.46
N ALA A 52 -16.74 3.88 -14.30
CA ALA A 52 -17.11 4.46 -13.01
C ALA A 52 -16.53 5.89 -12.82
N LEU A 53 -15.36 6.18 -13.36
CA LEU A 53 -14.78 7.54 -13.40
C LEU A 53 -15.62 8.44 -14.30
N LEU A 54 -15.98 7.99 -15.50
CA LEU A 54 -16.81 8.72 -16.45
C LEU A 54 -18.21 9.02 -15.87
N GLN A 55 -18.85 8.04 -15.24
CA GLN A 55 -20.15 8.21 -14.57
C GLN A 55 -20.09 9.17 -13.38
N ARG A 56 -18.95 9.26 -12.67
CA ARG A 56 -18.75 10.22 -11.58
C ARG A 56 -18.47 11.63 -12.09
N LEU A 57 -17.73 11.77 -13.18
CA LEU A 57 -17.51 13.05 -13.85
C LEU A 57 -18.82 13.64 -14.39
N ALA A 58 -19.75 12.79 -14.84
CA ALA A 58 -21.07 13.22 -15.31
C ALA A 58 -21.97 13.83 -14.21
N LYS A 59 -21.74 13.50 -12.93
CA LYS A 59 -22.51 14.01 -11.79
C LYS A 59 -21.92 15.28 -11.16
N TRP A 60 -20.86 15.85 -11.74
CA TRP A 60 -20.19 17.01 -11.16
C TRP A 60 -20.96 18.32 -11.50
N PRO A 61 -21.32 19.17 -10.51
CA PRO A 61 -22.20 20.33 -10.70
C PRO A 61 -21.62 21.47 -11.56
N SER A 62 -20.32 21.39 -11.84
CA SER A 62 -19.58 22.24 -12.78
C SER A 62 -18.69 21.35 -13.61
N ARG A 63 -19.20 20.88 -14.76
CA ARG A 63 -18.47 19.97 -15.65
C ARG A 63 -17.14 20.64 -16.04
N PRO A 64 -15.97 20.15 -15.59
CA PRO A 64 -14.71 20.63 -16.14
C PRO A 64 -14.76 20.45 -17.66
N SER A 65 -14.22 21.42 -18.41
CA SER A 65 -14.21 21.30 -19.87
C SER A 65 -13.52 20.00 -20.27
N SER A 66 -13.91 19.42 -21.42
CA SER A 66 -13.25 18.22 -21.94
C SER A 66 -11.73 18.36 -22.03
N GLN A 67 -11.25 19.58 -22.29
CA GLN A 67 -9.83 19.94 -22.27
C GLN A 67 -9.21 19.86 -20.87
N ALA A 68 -9.87 20.42 -19.86
CA ALA A 68 -9.37 20.37 -18.48
C ALA A 68 -9.30 18.93 -17.93
N VAL A 69 -10.25 18.06 -18.32
CA VAL A 69 -10.21 16.63 -17.97
C VAL A 69 -9.03 15.94 -18.67
N SER A 70 -8.81 16.18 -19.96
CA SER A 70 -7.64 15.65 -20.69
C SER A 70 -6.31 16.17 -20.12
N GLU A 71 -6.19 17.45 -19.78
CA GLU A 71 -4.96 18.01 -19.20
C GLU A 71 -4.69 17.46 -17.80
N LEU A 72 -5.74 17.28 -16.98
CA LEU A 72 -5.61 16.63 -15.67
C LEU A 72 -5.21 15.15 -15.79
N LEU A 73 -5.73 14.44 -16.78
CA LEU A 73 -5.36 13.05 -17.09
C LEU A 73 -3.94 12.94 -17.67
N ASN A 74 -3.48 13.97 -18.39
CA ASN A 74 -2.16 13.98 -19.03
C ASN A 74 -1.05 14.57 -18.15
N SER A 75 -1.39 15.27 -17.06
CA SER A 75 -0.38 15.80 -16.13
C SER A 75 0.10 14.71 -15.17
N GLU A 76 1.20 14.04 -15.54
CA GLU A 76 1.90 13.13 -14.62
C GLU A 76 2.24 13.87 -13.33
N SER A 77 1.73 13.36 -12.21
CA SER A 77 2.08 13.88 -10.89
C SER A 77 3.53 13.60 -10.55
N PHE A 78 4.16 14.46 -9.74
CA PHE A 78 5.48 14.15 -9.17
C PHE A 78 5.49 12.78 -8.45
N GLY A 79 4.38 12.42 -7.80
CA GLY A 79 4.21 11.12 -7.16
C GLY A 79 4.10 9.93 -8.12
N SER A 80 3.76 10.16 -9.39
CA SER A 80 3.75 9.12 -10.45
C SER A 80 5.16 8.73 -10.90
N ARG A 81 6.17 9.56 -10.61
CA ARG A 81 7.55 9.29 -11.04
C ARG A 81 8.09 8.00 -10.40
N GLY A 82 8.54 7.09 -11.24
CA GLY A 82 8.96 5.74 -10.84
C GLY A 82 7.84 4.69 -10.84
N HIS A 83 6.65 5.00 -11.37
CA HIS A 83 5.60 3.99 -11.59
C HIS A 83 6.11 2.89 -12.54
N PRO A 84 5.73 1.61 -12.34
CA PRO A 84 4.87 1.06 -11.29
C PRO A 84 5.60 0.65 -10.00
N GLU A 85 6.93 0.60 -10.01
CA GLU A 85 7.70 -0.06 -8.94
C GLU A 85 7.97 0.85 -7.74
N PHE A 86 8.36 2.09 -8.03
CA PHE A 86 8.90 3.04 -7.08
C PHE A 86 8.04 4.30 -6.95
N CYS A 87 6.90 4.40 -7.62
CA CYS A 87 5.99 5.53 -7.44
C CYS A 87 5.53 5.66 -5.97
N CYS A 88 5.03 6.84 -5.63
CA CYS A 88 4.43 7.10 -4.33
C CYS A 88 3.12 6.31 -4.15
N ARG A 89 2.56 6.38 -2.94
CA ARG A 89 1.20 5.88 -2.66
C ARG A 89 0.20 6.56 -3.63
N PRO A 90 -0.83 5.82 -4.11
CA PRO A 90 -1.88 6.41 -4.94
C PRO A 90 -2.58 7.59 -4.28
N CYS A 91 -2.89 8.60 -5.08
CA CYS A 91 -3.61 9.79 -4.65
C CYS A 91 -5.11 9.49 -4.52
N VAL A 92 -5.58 9.36 -3.28
CA VAL A 92 -7.01 9.13 -3.01
C VAL A 92 -7.91 10.24 -3.55
N TYR A 93 -7.42 11.49 -3.58
CA TYR A 93 -8.17 12.60 -4.16
C TYR A 93 -8.24 12.51 -5.68
N PHE A 94 -7.18 12.08 -6.36
CA PHE A 94 -7.18 11.91 -7.82
C PHE A 94 -8.14 10.81 -8.24
N ILE A 95 -8.13 9.67 -7.55
CA ILE A 95 -9.08 8.55 -7.77
C ILE A 95 -10.54 9.02 -7.65
N HIS A 96 -10.81 10.04 -6.83
CA HIS A 96 -12.13 10.64 -6.68
C HIS A 96 -12.39 11.86 -7.57
N GLY A 97 -11.46 12.22 -8.47
CA GLY A 97 -11.55 13.42 -9.32
C GLY A 97 -11.44 14.74 -8.56
N LYS A 98 -10.92 14.73 -7.33
CA LYS A 98 -10.87 15.88 -6.40
C LYS A 98 -9.45 16.42 -6.15
N CYS A 99 -8.42 15.87 -6.80
CA CYS A 99 -7.06 16.36 -6.64
C CYS A 99 -6.92 17.75 -7.27
N ARG A 100 -6.48 18.74 -6.49
CA ARG A 100 -6.24 20.12 -6.96
C ARG A 100 -4.77 20.43 -7.21
N LEU A 101 -3.87 19.52 -6.85
CA LEU A 101 -2.43 19.71 -6.98
C LEU A 101 -1.90 19.41 -8.39
N GLY A 102 -2.65 18.68 -9.21
CA GLY A 102 -2.23 18.32 -10.57
C GLY A 102 -0.83 17.70 -10.60
N ALA A 103 0.04 18.23 -11.47
CA ALA A 103 1.44 17.80 -11.61
C ALA A 103 2.28 17.95 -10.32
N SER A 104 1.95 18.91 -9.44
CA SER A 104 2.69 19.12 -8.19
C SER A 104 2.28 18.16 -7.07
N CYS A 105 1.32 17.26 -7.32
CA CYS A 105 0.92 16.25 -6.35
C CYS A 105 2.07 15.28 -6.07
N THR A 106 2.42 15.10 -4.80
CA THR A 106 3.47 14.15 -4.38
C THR A 106 2.96 12.70 -4.28
N MET A 107 1.69 12.47 -4.63
CA MET A 107 1.00 11.19 -4.59
C MET A 107 0.75 10.71 -6.02
N CYS A 108 0.84 9.42 -6.27
CA CYS A 108 0.75 8.87 -7.62
C CYS A 108 -0.65 9.04 -8.21
N HIS A 109 -0.73 9.54 -9.44
CA HIS A 109 -1.98 9.69 -10.19
C HIS A 109 -2.24 8.50 -11.14
N GLU A 110 -1.29 7.58 -11.29
CA GLU A 110 -1.51 6.39 -12.10
C GLU A 110 -2.53 5.42 -11.49
N ILE A 111 -3.08 4.54 -12.32
CA ILE A 111 -3.96 3.47 -11.88
C ILE A 111 -3.11 2.38 -11.21
N HIS A 112 -3.37 2.12 -9.93
CA HIS A 112 -2.72 1.04 -9.21
C HIS A 112 -3.66 -0.14 -9.04
N ASN A 113 -3.18 -1.33 -9.39
CA ASN A 113 -3.77 -2.58 -8.96
C ASN A 113 -3.42 -2.81 -7.48
N ASN A 114 -4.07 -2.06 -6.59
CA ASN A 114 -3.92 -2.20 -5.15
C ASN A 114 -4.60 -3.50 -4.69
N ILE A 115 -3.93 -4.62 -4.90
CA ILE A 115 -4.33 -5.89 -4.29
C ILE A 115 -4.08 -5.74 -2.80
N SER A 116 -5.13 -5.43 -2.04
CA SER A 116 -5.05 -5.35 -0.58
C SER A 116 -4.74 -6.73 -0.02
N LEU A 117 -3.76 -6.85 0.87
CA LEU A 117 -3.57 -8.09 1.63
C LEU A 117 -4.87 -8.40 2.39
N SER A 118 -5.29 -9.66 2.36
CA SER A 118 -6.46 -10.12 3.11
C SER A 118 -6.21 -9.95 4.62
N LYS A 119 -7.29 -9.91 5.40
CA LYS A 119 -7.18 -9.79 6.87
C LYS A 119 -6.31 -10.93 7.47
N SER A 120 -6.47 -12.15 6.95
CA SER A 120 -5.67 -13.32 7.35
C SER A 120 -4.19 -13.15 7.02
N GLN A 121 -3.88 -12.65 5.81
CA GLN A 121 -2.49 -12.41 5.40
C GLN A 121 -1.81 -11.35 6.26
N ARG A 122 -2.49 -10.24 6.56
CA ARG A 122 -1.93 -9.19 7.43
C ARG A 122 -1.63 -9.73 8.82
N ARG A 123 -2.60 -10.44 9.43
CA ARG A 123 -2.41 -11.08 10.73
C ARG A 123 -1.24 -12.06 10.71
N LYS A 124 -1.15 -12.91 9.68
CA LYS A 124 -0.04 -13.85 9.56
C LYS A 124 1.31 -13.14 9.43
N MET A 125 1.37 -11.99 8.76
CA MET A 125 2.59 -11.17 8.70
C MET A 125 2.93 -10.50 10.03
N GLU A 126 1.94 -10.10 10.82
CA GLU A 126 2.13 -9.58 12.19
C GLU A 126 2.66 -10.65 13.16
N GLU A 127 2.40 -11.92 12.87
CA GLU A 127 2.87 -13.07 13.64
C GLU A 127 4.30 -13.53 13.24
N LEU A 128 4.86 -13.02 12.14
CA LEU A 128 6.21 -13.37 11.69
C LEU A 128 7.27 -12.70 12.57
N ARG A 129 8.37 -13.42 12.81
CA ARG A 129 9.60 -12.83 13.35
C ARG A 129 10.23 -11.91 12.32
N ASP A 130 11.11 -11.01 12.77
CA ASP A 130 11.77 -10.03 11.90
C ASP A 130 12.48 -10.69 10.71
N TRP A 131 13.26 -11.74 10.94
CA TRP A 131 13.96 -12.43 9.85
C TRP A 131 13.01 -13.15 8.90
N GLU A 132 11.90 -13.72 9.40
CA GLU A 132 10.89 -14.39 8.58
C GLU A 132 10.17 -13.38 7.68
N LEU A 133 9.82 -12.22 8.23
CA LEU A 133 9.25 -11.12 7.48
C LEU A 133 10.23 -10.63 6.40
N LEU A 134 11.51 -10.45 6.73
CA LEU A 134 12.54 -10.03 5.78
C LEU A 134 12.73 -11.06 4.67
N MET A 135 12.71 -12.35 4.98
CA MET A 135 12.76 -13.43 3.98
C MET A 135 11.57 -13.38 3.02
N VAL A 136 10.35 -13.18 3.53
CA VAL A 136 9.15 -13.01 2.69
C VAL A 136 9.30 -11.81 1.76
N ILE A 137 9.79 -10.67 2.28
CA ILE A 137 10.02 -9.45 1.50
C ILE A 137 11.10 -9.68 0.43
N TYR A 138 12.22 -10.27 0.81
CA TYR A 138 13.35 -10.59 -0.06
C TYR A 138 12.90 -11.47 -1.24
N GLU A 139 12.23 -12.58 -0.95
CA GLU A 139 11.78 -13.51 -1.98
C GLU A 139 10.74 -12.86 -2.92
N SER A 140 9.83 -12.06 -2.36
CA SER A 140 8.86 -11.29 -3.14
C SER A 140 9.55 -10.34 -4.13
N LEU A 141 10.62 -9.67 -3.70
CA LEU A 141 11.40 -8.77 -4.54
C LEU A 141 12.23 -9.52 -5.58
N CYS A 142 12.78 -10.70 -5.25
CA CYS A 142 13.47 -11.57 -6.20
C CYS A 142 12.55 -12.00 -7.35
N ILE A 143 11.33 -12.43 -7.03
CA ILE A 143 10.31 -12.76 -8.04
C ILE A 143 10.01 -11.54 -8.90
N ARG A 144 9.80 -10.36 -8.28
CA ARG A 144 9.54 -9.11 -9.02
C ARG A 144 10.71 -8.71 -9.91
N GLN A 145 11.95 -8.88 -9.46
CA GLN A 145 13.14 -8.60 -10.26
C GLN A 145 13.18 -9.48 -11.52
N LYS A 146 12.82 -10.76 -11.41
CA LYS A 146 12.78 -11.68 -12.56
C LYS A 146 11.67 -11.34 -13.56
N HIS A 147 10.50 -10.92 -13.09
CA HIS A 147 9.32 -10.73 -13.93
C HIS A 147 9.11 -9.29 -14.43
N SER A 148 9.26 -8.29 -13.58
CA SER A 148 8.89 -6.88 -13.89
C SER A 148 10.06 -6.10 -14.47
N LEU A 149 11.30 -6.40 -14.05
CA LEU A 149 12.45 -5.57 -14.41
C LEU A 149 12.99 -5.76 -15.82
N ARG A 150 12.54 -6.76 -16.59
CA ARG A 150 12.99 -6.91 -17.99
C ARG A 150 12.72 -5.66 -18.84
N LYS A 151 11.68 -4.89 -18.50
CA LYS A 151 11.28 -3.67 -19.21
C LYS A 151 11.62 -2.37 -18.48
N GLN A 152 12.21 -2.46 -17.29
CA GLN A 152 12.52 -1.29 -16.48
C GLN A 152 13.90 -0.72 -16.84
N PRO A 153 14.11 0.59 -16.65
CA PRO A 153 15.41 1.22 -16.90
C PRO A 153 16.47 0.70 -15.92
N GLU A 154 17.73 0.78 -16.31
CA GLU A 154 18.83 0.12 -15.59
C GLU A 154 18.99 0.60 -14.15
N HIS A 155 18.76 1.90 -13.89
CA HIS A 155 18.82 2.46 -12.54
C HIS A 155 17.78 1.86 -11.59
N ALA A 156 16.59 1.50 -12.09
CA ALA A 156 15.57 0.82 -11.31
C ALA A 156 16.01 -0.60 -10.93
N LYS A 157 16.71 -1.30 -11.84
CA LYS A 157 17.26 -2.64 -11.56
C LYS A 157 18.35 -2.59 -10.50
N ASN A 158 19.28 -1.66 -10.65
CA ASN A 158 20.36 -1.43 -9.69
C ASN A 158 19.83 -1.05 -8.31
N GLY A 159 18.75 -0.27 -8.30
CA GLY A 159 18.00 0.08 -7.10
C GLY A 159 17.48 -1.13 -6.32
N ILE A 160 16.76 -2.04 -7.01
CA ILE A 160 16.28 -3.28 -6.39
C ILE A 160 17.43 -4.19 -5.98
N ALA A 161 18.49 -4.32 -6.78
CA ALA A 161 19.67 -5.10 -6.41
C ALA A 161 20.30 -4.58 -5.11
N THR A 162 20.38 -3.25 -4.94
CA THR A 162 20.88 -2.64 -3.70
C THR A 162 19.97 -2.94 -2.51
N ILE A 163 18.65 -2.88 -2.69
CA ILE A 163 17.69 -3.24 -1.64
C ILE A 163 17.83 -4.71 -1.25
N LEU A 164 17.95 -5.61 -2.22
CA LEU A 164 18.14 -7.04 -1.98
C LEU A 164 19.42 -7.32 -1.18
N ALA A 165 20.53 -6.67 -1.53
CA ALA A 165 21.79 -6.82 -0.78
C ALA A 165 21.66 -6.37 0.69
N ILE A 166 20.97 -5.25 0.94
CA ILE A 166 20.71 -4.76 2.31
C ILE A 166 19.85 -5.76 3.09
N LEU A 167 18.83 -6.34 2.45
CA LEU A 167 17.97 -7.34 3.08
C LEU A 167 18.73 -8.62 3.37
N GLU A 168 19.57 -9.10 2.45
CA GLU A 168 20.38 -10.31 2.60
C GLU A 168 21.39 -10.20 3.75
N GLU A 169 22.06 -9.04 3.88
CA GLU A 169 22.95 -8.75 5.00
C GLU A 169 22.19 -8.78 6.34
N GLU A 170 21.03 -8.13 6.38
CA GLU A 170 20.21 -8.07 7.58
C GLU A 170 19.62 -9.42 7.97
N ILE A 171 19.16 -10.20 6.99
CA ILE A 171 18.70 -11.57 7.19
C ILE A 171 19.86 -12.38 7.77
N SER A 172 21.04 -12.34 7.15
CA SER A 172 22.23 -13.06 7.62
C SER A 172 22.60 -12.72 9.07
N ARG A 173 22.37 -11.48 9.50
CA ARG A 173 22.60 -11.02 10.88
C ARG A 173 21.58 -11.57 11.88
N LEU A 174 20.33 -11.75 11.48
CA LEU A 174 19.23 -12.19 12.35
C LEU A 174 19.00 -13.71 12.30
N HIS A 175 19.54 -14.41 11.31
CA HIS A 175 19.15 -15.79 10.99
C HIS A 175 19.88 -16.86 11.84
N PRO A 176 19.15 -17.86 12.39
CA PRO A 176 19.75 -18.94 13.17
C PRO A 176 20.40 -20.10 12.37
N GLY A 177 20.36 -20.08 11.03
CA GLY A 177 21.00 -21.06 10.13
C GLY A 177 20.17 -21.47 8.90
N VAL A 178 20.82 -21.65 7.74
CA VAL A 178 20.23 -21.82 6.38
C VAL A 178 19.02 -22.77 6.30
N GLU A 179 19.06 -23.92 6.97
CA GLU A 179 17.98 -24.93 6.89
C GLU A 179 16.62 -24.42 7.40
N SER A 180 16.64 -23.60 8.46
CA SER A 180 15.40 -23.03 9.01
C SER A 180 14.79 -21.99 8.06
N ALA A 181 15.63 -21.30 7.26
CA ALA A 181 15.16 -20.34 6.25
C ALA A 181 14.40 -21.06 5.14
N GLN A 182 14.99 -22.14 4.63
CA GLN A 182 14.45 -22.88 3.51
C GLN A 182 13.11 -23.53 3.86
N ARG A 183 13.00 -24.20 5.02
CA ARG A 183 11.73 -24.79 5.47
C ARG A 183 10.64 -23.74 5.59
N PHE A 184 10.94 -22.57 6.16
CA PHE A 184 9.99 -21.48 6.27
C PHE A 184 9.48 -21.00 4.90
N LEU A 185 10.40 -20.83 3.93
CA LEU A 185 10.05 -20.42 2.58
C LEU A 185 9.18 -21.44 1.84
N GLU A 186 9.40 -22.74 2.07
CA GLU A 186 8.64 -23.81 1.42
C GLU A 186 7.25 -23.99 2.03
N GLU A 187 7.12 -23.90 3.35
CA GLU A 187 5.87 -24.27 4.06
C GLU A 187 4.94 -23.07 4.35
N VAL A 188 5.51 -21.92 4.74
CA VAL A 188 4.74 -20.83 5.35
C VAL A 188 4.63 -19.63 4.42
N ALA A 189 5.69 -19.34 3.70
CA ALA A 189 5.83 -18.13 2.90
C ALA A 189 5.05 -18.10 1.56
N PRO A 190 4.78 -19.20 0.82
CA PRO A 190 4.35 -19.09 -0.58
C PRO A 190 3.10 -18.22 -0.82
N PRO A 191 2.02 -18.32 -0.02
CA PRO A 191 0.83 -17.48 -0.22
C PRO A 191 1.08 -15.99 0.02
N LEU A 192 1.99 -15.66 0.94
CA LEU A 192 2.37 -14.28 1.26
C LEU A 192 3.31 -13.73 0.19
N VAL A 193 4.31 -14.52 -0.19
CA VAL A 193 5.28 -14.18 -1.24
C VAL A 193 4.57 -13.90 -2.56
N GLU A 194 3.65 -14.78 -2.98
CA GLU A 194 2.90 -14.58 -4.22
C GLU A 194 2.02 -13.31 -4.17
N SER A 195 1.41 -13.03 -3.02
CA SER A 195 0.54 -11.85 -2.84
C SER A 195 1.34 -10.55 -2.82
N LEU A 196 2.51 -10.55 -2.19
CA LEU A 196 3.41 -9.39 -2.15
C LEU A 196 4.14 -9.19 -3.48
N ALA A 197 4.52 -10.26 -4.18
CA ALA A 197 5.14 -10.19 -5.49
C ALA A 197 4.25 -9.50 -6.53
N LYS A 198 2.93 -9.42 -6.31
CA LYS A 198 1.99 -8.67 -7.16
C LYS A 198 1.94 -7.16 -6.84
N ARG A 199 2.57 -6.70 -5.76
CA ARG A 199 2.56 -5.30 -5.29
C ARG A 199 3.84 -4.57 -5.65
N SER A 200 3.76 -3.26 -5.86
CA SER A 200 4.94 -2.43 -6.11
C SER A 200 5.98 -2.52 -4.99
N THR A 201 7.26 -2.36 -5.33
CA THR A 201 8.36 -2.30 -4.36
C THR A 201 8.08 -1.26 -3.27
N SER A 202 7.60 -0.07 -3.64
CA SER A 202 7.15 0.95 -2.66
C SER A 202 6.09 0.42 -1.68
N ALA A 203 5.12 -0.38 -2.13
CA ALA A 203 4.06 -0.92 -1.29
C ALA A 203 4.56 -2.03 -0.36
N ILE A 204 5.47 -2.90 -0.84
CA ILE A 204 6.13 -3.91 -0.01
C ILE A 204 6.94 -3.23 1.10
N MET A 205 7.72 -2.19 0.76
CA MET A 205 8.54 -1.46 1.72
C MET A 205 7.71 -0.65 2.73
N SER A 206 6.60 -0.06 2.27
CA SER A 206 5.66 0.63 3.17
C SER A 206 5.05 -0.33 4.20
N PHE A 207 4.79 -1.57 3.78
CA PHE A 207 4.35 -2.62 4.70
C PHE A 207 5.47 -2.99 5.68
N ALA A 208 6.68 -3.24 5.18
CA ALA A 208 7.85 -3.57 6.00
C ALA A 208 8.05 -2.57 7.14
N ARG A 209 7.93 -1.27 6.83
CA ARG A 209 8.03 -0.18 7.80
C ARG A 209 6.91 -0.16 8.86
N ALA A 210 5.73 -0.64 8.51
CA ALA A 210 4.58 -0.67 9.41
C ALA A 210 4.60 -1.89 10.33
N ALA A 211 5.30 -2.97 9.94
CA ALA A 211 5.50 -4.12 10.80
C ALA A 211 6.38 -3.73 12.00
N HIS A 212 5.83 -3.87 13.19
CA HIS A 212 6.52 -3.57 14.44
C HIS A 212 7.66 -4.59 14.65
N GLY A 213 8.91 -4.19 14.46
CA GLY A 213 10.06 -5.05 14.76
C GLY A 213 11.30 -4.78 13.90
N LEU A 214 11.14 -4.24 12.69
CA LEU A 214 12.31 -3.98 11.85
C LEU A 214 13.25 -2.93 12.46
N ASN A 215 14.55 -3.20 12.35
CA ASN A 215 15.59 -2.28 12.80
C ASN A 215 15.37 -0.87 12.20
N PRO A 216 15.31 0.20 13.01
CA PRO A 216 15.16 1.57 12.52
C PRO A 216 16.21 1.98 11.49
N ASN A 217 17.46 1.50 11.64
CA ASN A 217 18.54 1.75 10.70
C ASN A 217 18.30 1.08 9.36
N LEU A 218 17.78 -0.15 9.36
CA LEU A 218 17.35 -0.84 8.14
C LEU A 218 16.25 -0.06 7.44
N CYS A 219 15.20 0.36 8.18
CA CYS A 219 14.11 1.15 7.63
C CYS A 219 14.61 2.47 6.99
N LYS A 220 15.58 3.12 7.63
CA LYS A 220 16.23 4.34 7.12
C LYS A 220 17.04 4.07 5.86
N ALA A 221 17.83 3.00 5.84
CA ALA A 221 18.62 2.59 4.68
C ALA A 221 17.73 2.25 3.47
N LEU A 222 16.67 1.47 3.69
CA LEU A 222 15.68 1.14 2.66
C LEU A 222 14.97 2.39 2.12
N THR A 223 14.55 3.31 3.00
CA THR A 223 13.90 4.55 2.60
C THR A 223 14.83 5.43 1.75
N LYS A 224 16.08 5.61 2.18
CA LYS A 224 17.09 6.38 1.44
C LYS A 224 17.32 5.82 0.04
N ASN A 225 17.39 4.50 -0.10
CA ASN A 225 17.57 3.85 -1.41
C ASN A 225 16.35 4.05 -2.31
N LEU A 226 15.13 3.89 -1.78
CA LEU A 226 13.90 4.16 -2.55
C LEU A 226 13.83 5.61 -3.05
N GLU A 227 14.21 6.57 -2.21
CA GLU A 227 14.27 7.99 -2.60
C GLU A 227 15.32 8.22 -3.69
N SER A 228 16.51 7.61 -3.55
CA SER A 228 17.56 7.70 -4.57
C SER A 228 17.09 7.16 -5.92
N ILE A 229 16.36 6.02 -5.93
CA ILE A 229 15.84 5.41 -7.16
C ILE A 229 14.76 6.29 -7.79
N ARG A 230 13.87 6.87 -6.98
CA ARG A 230 12.86 7.82 -7.44
C ARG A 230 13.51 9.04 -8.10
N MET A 231 14.53 9.61 -7.45
CA MET A 231 15.26 10.77 -7.99
C MET A 231 16.02 10.42 -9.27
N ALA A 232 16.65 9.26 -9.36
CA ALA A 232 17.28 8.80 -10.60
C ALA A 232 16.24 8.64 -11.74
N SER A 233 15.04 8.16 -11.42
CA SER A 233 13.94 8.05 -12.39
C SER A 233 13.46 9.40 -12.87
N VAL A 234 13.41 10.40 -11.97
CA VAL A 234 13.11 11.79 -12.33
C VAL A 234 14.16 12.35 -13.29
N LEU A 235 15.44 12.18 -12.97
CA LEU A 235 16.54 12.71 -13.78
C LEU A 235 16.57 12.03 -15.16
N SER A 236 16.39 10.71 -15.21
CA SER A 236 16.32 9.97 -16.48
C SER A 236 15.18 10.47 -17.36
N PHE A 237 14.02 10.78 -16.78
CA PHE A 237 12.89 11.34 -17.53
C PHE A 237 13.20 12.75 -18.05
N LEU A 238 13.77 13.62 -17.22
CA LEU A 238 14.10 15.00 -17.62
C LEU A 238 15.20 15.07 -18.69
N LEU A 239 16.15 14.13 -18.68
CA LEU A 239 17.26 14.11 -19.64
C LEU A 239 16.90 13.44 -20.97
N CYS A 240 15.92 12.53 -20.98
CA CYS A 240 15.52 11.79 -22.19
C CYS A 240 14.20 12.27 -22.82
N GLY A 241 13.44 13.14 -22.13
CA GLY A 241 12.06 13.49 -22.48
C GLY A 241 11.82 14.29 -23.77
N ASP A 242 12.86 14.71 -24.48
CA ASP A 242 12.72 15.55 -25.69
C ASP A 242 12.92 14.79 -27.02
N VAL A 243 13.27 13.50 -27.01
CA VAL A 243 13.72 12.81 -28.25
C VAL A 243 12.58 12.18 -29.05
N GLU A 244 11.42 11.85 -28.46
CA GLU A 244 10.39 11.03 -29.12
C GLU A 244 9.21 11.80 -29.76
N ASN A 245 9.17 13.15 -29.72
CA ASN A 245 8.01 13.92 -30.21
C ASN A 245 8.26 14.69 -31.54
N GLN A 246 9.24 14.26 -32.36
CA GLN A 246 9.54 14.83 -33.68
C GLN A 246 9.43 13.81 -34.83
N SER A 247 8.52 12.83 -34.77
CA SER A 247 8.30 11.86 -35.86
C SER A 247 6.85 11.83 -36.32
#